data_AF-A0A2T0WEB1-F1
#
_entry.id   AF-A0A2T0WEB1-F1
#
_cell.length_a   1.000
_cell.length_b   1.000
_cell.length_c   1.000
_cell.angle_alpha   90.00
_cell.angle_beta   90.00
_cell.angle_gamma   90.00
#
_symmetry.space_group_name_H-M   'P 1'
#
loop_
_entity.id
_entity.type
_entity.pdbx_description
1 polymer ?
#
loop_
_entity_poly.entity_id
_entity_poly.type
_entity_poly.pdbx_seq_one_letter_code
_entity_poly.pdbx_strand_id
1 'polypeptide(L)'
;MAFGYQGVPLAEQSGRAWGSHGANTPKSSAKAPRSHAARHRGSTLADAFVKQRRLTADGFELQLGTNHLGHFALTMCLMPLLLRSPAPRVVSLSSSMHEPGKISFDALQSAKDYSAVAAYGQSKLATLMFAVQLDARMKAQGLPLISAAAHRGIARTELMNNRPAGQPVLQAILHLIEWIMGQSAADGTLPVLRAATDPAVKGGTYFGPAKWAESKGPPVPASSTASAQDKDAHARLWQASVQLTGVDRPEG
;
A
#
# COMPACT_ATOMS: atom_id res chain seq x y z
N MET A 1 -3.85 34.96 5.59
CA MET A 1 -4.34 34.79 4.21
C MET A 1 -5.03 33.45 4.13
N ALA A 2 -6.36 33.46 3.99
CA ALA A 2 -7.19 32.26 3.97
C ALA A 2 -7.34 31.76 2.53
N PHE A 3 -7.05 30.50 2.28
CA PHE A 3 -7.39 29.83 1.01
C PHE A 3 -8.56 28.89 1.27
N GLY A 4 -9.72 29.27 0.74
CA GLY A 4 -10.92 28.45 0.73
C GLY A 4 -10.83 27.40 -0.37
N TYR A 5 -11.11 26.15 -0.01
CA TYR A 5 -11.32 25.07 -0.97
C TYR A 5 -12.83 24.77 -1.01
N GLN A 6 -13.42 24.86 -2.19
CA GLN A 6 -14.84 24.60 -2.43
C GLN A 6 -15.12 23.10 -2.30
N GLY A 7 -16.08 22.75 -1.47
CA GLY A 7 -16.53 21.38 -1.22
C GLY A 7 -17.26 20.77 -2.42
N VAL A 8 -17.05 19.47 -2.62
CA VAL A 8 -17.87 18.64 -3.51
C VAL A 8 -19.06 18.10 -2.69
N PRO A 9 -20.31 18.17 -3.19
CA PRO A 9 -21.48 17.78 -2.40
C PRO A 9 -21.63 16.25 -2.28
N LEU A 10 -21.85 15.79 -1.05
CA LEU A 10 -22.28 14.42 -0.71
C LEU A 10 -23.76 14.26 -1.09
N ALA A 11 -24.07 13.25 -1.91
CA ALA A 11 -25.44 12.86 -2.22
C ALA A 11 -26.04 12.03 -1.07
N GLU A 12 -27.24 12.42 -0.65
CA GLU A 12 -28.03 11.84 0.43
C GLU A 12 -28.39 10.36 0.23
N GLN A 13 -28.50 9.68 1.37
CA GLN A 13 -29.01 8.33 1.53
C GLN A 13 -30.48 8.22 1.12
N SER A 14 -30.85 7.09 0.51
CA SER A 14 -32.20 6.55 0.65
C SER A 14 -32.14 5.07 1.03
N GLY A 15 -32.63 4.77 2.23
CA GLY A 15 -32.79 3.43 2.73
C GLY A 15 -33.90 2.68 1.97
N ARG A 16 -33.73 1.37 1.80
CA ARG A 16 -34.85 0.48 1.53
C ARG A 16 -34.72 -0.81 2.33
N ALA A 17 -35.80 -1.08 3.04
CA ALA A 17 -36.03 -2.19 3.94
C ALA A 17 -36.00 -3.55 3.22
N TRP A 18 -35.55 -4.56 3.96
CA TRP A 18 -35.61 -5.96 3.58
C TRP A 18 -37.04 -6.48 3.73
N GLY A 19 -37.69 -6.78 2.60
CA GLY A 19 -38.95 -7.51 2.55
C GLY A 19 -38.71 -8.99 2.27
N SER A 20 -39.12 -9.84 3.22
CA SER A 20 -39.25 -11.29 3.09
C SER A 20 -40.44 -11.64 2.19
N HIS A 21 -40.28 -12.44 1.13
CA HIS A 21 -41.39 -13.18 0.51
C HIS A 21 -40.87 -14.42 -0.25
N GLY A 22 -41.42 -15.58 0.10
CA GLY A 22 -42.04 -16.49 -0.87
C GLY A 22 -41.14 -17.39 -1.70
N ALA A 23 -41.05 -18.66 -1.29
CA ALA A 23 -40.57 -19.76 -2.09
C ALA A 23 -41.38 -19.95 -3.38
N ASN A 24 -40.69 -20.18 -4.51
CA ASN A 24 -41.22 -20.99 -5.60
C ASN A 24 -40.07 -21.61 -6.41
N THR A 25 -40.03 -22.94 -6.48
CA THR A 25 -39.02 -23.71 -7.22
C THR A 25 -39.61 -24.25 -8.52
N PRO A 26 -38.94 -24.05 -9.66
CA PRO A 26 -39.10 -24.93 -10.82
C PRO A 26 -37.86 -25.82 -10.99
N LYS A 27 -38.10 -27.13 -11.09
CA LYS A 27 -37.11 -28.12 -11.51
C LYS A 27 -36.64 -27.80 -12.94
N SER A 28 -35.35 -27.59 -13.14
CA SER A 28 -34.72 -27.57 -14.47
C SER A 28 -33.36 -28.24 -14.40
N SER A 29 -33.24 -29.33 -15.15
CA SER A 29 -32.02 -30.10 -15.39
C SER A 29 -31.05 -29.28 -16.26
N ALA A 30 -30.07 -28.63 -15.65
CA ALA A 30 -28.96 -27.99 -16.35
C ALA A 30 -27.63 -28.57 -15.85
N LYS A 31 -26.83 -29.10 -16.80
CA LYS A 31 -25.50 -29.65 -16.57
C LYS A 31 -24.62 -28.70 -15.76
N ALA A 32 -23.99 -29.20 -14.70
CA ALA A 32 -23.03 -28.46 -13.90
C ALA A 32 -21.88 -27.91 -14.78
N PRO A 33 -21.57 -26.61 -14.71
CA PRO A 33 -20.42 -26.06 -15.43
C PRO A 33 -19.14 -26.59 -14.78
N ARG A 34 -18.26 -27.16 -15.61
CA ARG A 34 -16.91 -27.58 -15.24
C ARG A 34 -16.21 -26.42 -14.55
N SER A 35 -15.77 -26.64 -13.31
CA SER A 35 -14.94 -25.71 -12.56
C SER A 35 -13.71 -25.34 -13.39
N HIS A 36 -13.68 -24.09 -13.88
CA HIS A 36 -12.43 -23.48 -14.27
C HIS A 36 -11.65 -23.26 -12.99
N ALA A 37 -10.79 -24.23 -12.66
CA ALA A 37 -9.70 -23.99 -11.73
C ALA A 37 -8.89 -22.81 -12.30
N ALA A 38 -9.16 -21.61 -11.77
CA ALA A 38 -8.40 -20.43 -12.09
C ALA A 38 -6.96 -20.72 -11.70
N ARG A 39 -6.11 -20.94 -12.71
CA ARG A 39 -4.65 -20.93 -12.51
C ARG A 39 -4.32 -19.60 -11.84
N HIS A 40 -3.92 -19.64 -10.58
CA HIS A 40 -3.30 -18.50 -9.90
C HIS A 40 -2.08 -18.10 -10.72
N ARG A 41 -2.24 -17.10 -11.60
CA ARG A 41 -1.12 -16.38 -12.16
C ARG A 41 -0.57 -15.55 -11.01
N GLY A 42 0.69 -15.81 -10.62
CA GLY A 42 1.40 -14.95 -9.69
C GLY A 42 1.34 -13.50 -10.20
N SER A 43 1.16 -12.53 -9.31
CA SER A 43 1.21 -11.11 -9.66
C SER A 43 2.60 -10.74 -10.19
N THR A 44 2.64 -9.84 -11.17
CA THR A 44 3.88 -9.22 -11.65
C THR A 44 4.08 -7.79 -11.18
N LEU A 45 5.33 -7.31 -11.23
CA LEU A 45 5.73 -5.93 -11.00
C LEU A 45 4.99 -5.00 -11.95
N ALA A 46 4.67 -5.47 -13.15
CA ALA A 46 3.86 -4.70 -14.08
C ALA A 46 2.36 -4.74 -13.78
N ASP A 47 1.86 -5.80 -13.13
CA ASP A 47 0.50 -5.81 -12.57
C ASP A 47 0.42 -4.87 -11.35
N ALA A 48 1.54 -4.58 -10.68
CA ALA A 48 1.60 -3.56 -9.64
C ALA A 48 1.37 -2.14 -10.20
N PHE A 49 1.64 -1.89 -11.48
CA PHE A 49 1.39 -0.61 -12.13
C PHE A 49 0.03 -0.60 -12.82
N VAL A 50 -0.90 0.22 -12.32
CA VAL A 50 -2.19 0.40 -12.99
C VAL A 50 -1.98 1.32 -14.19
N LYS A 51 -1.97 0.76 -15.41
CA LYS A 51 -1.59 1.48 -16.65
C LYS A 51 -2.45 2.70 -16.98
N GLN A 52 -3.71 2.68 -16.58
CA GLN A 52 -4.67 3.76 -16.80
C GLN A 52 -5.20 4.22 -15.44
N ARG A 53 -5.41 5.53 -15.29
CA ARG A 53 -6.03 6.08 -14.09
C ARG A 53 -7.38 5.41 -13.84
N ARG A 54 -7.54 4.82 -12.66
CA ARG A 54 -8.80 4.25 -12.18
C ARG A 54 -9.14 4.85 -10.84
N LEU A 55 -10.42 4.76 -10.47
CA LEU A 55 -10.90 5.21 -9.19
C LEU A 55 -11.33 4.03 -8.32
N THR A 56 -11.18 4.16 -7.00
CA THR A 56 -11.86 3.32 -6.02
C THR A 56 -13.36 3.60 -6.03
N ALA A 57 -14.15 2.79 -5.32
CA ALA A 57 -15.58 3.05 -5.12
C ALA A 57 -15.83 4.42 -4.44
N ASP A 58 -14.91 4.86 -3.58
CA ASP A 58 -14.96 6.15 -2.89
C ASP A 58 -14.40 7.33 -3.72
N GLY A 59 -14.03 7.10 -4.98
CA GLY A 59 -13.58 8.15 -5.90
C GLY A 59 -12.10 8.54 -5.80
N PHE A 60 -11.26 7.78 -5.09
CA PHE A 60 -9.82 8.03 -5.02
C PHE A 60 -9.07 7.38 -6.17
N GLU A 61 -7.96 7.99 -6.63
CA GLU A 61 -7.02 7.32 -7.53
C GLU A 61 -6.65 5.95 -6.97
N LEU A 62 -6.74 4.92 -7.81
CA LEU A 62 -6.75 3.53 -7.36
C LEU A 62 -5.52 3.17 -6.53
N GLN A 63 -4.31 3.54 -6.95
CA GLN A 63 -3.08 3.16 -6.25
C GLN A 63 -2.92 3.88 -4.92
N LEU A 64 -3.20 5.19 -4.87
CA LEU A 64 -3.23 5.97 -3.63
C LEU A 64 -4.32 5.46 -2.68
N GLY A 65 -5.51 5.20 -3.22
CA GLY A 65 -6.68 4.71 -2.49
C GLY A 65 -6.41 3.36 -1.84
N THR A 66 -5.89 2.39 -2.59
CA THR A 66 -5.65 1.03 -2.09
C THR A 66 -4.41 0.95 -1.21
N ASN A 67 -3.29 1.56 -1.63
CA ASN A 67 -2.00 1.33 -0.95
C ASN A 67 -1.80 2.24 0.27
N HIS A 68 -2.51 3.37 0.33
CA HIS A 68 -2.36 4.35 1.40
C HIS A 68 -3.67 4.65 2.11
N LEU A 69 -4.66 5.27 1.45
CA LEU A 69 -5.85 5.81 2.14
C LEU A 69 -6.69 4.71 2.82
N GLY A 70 -6.90 3.57 2.16
CA GLY A 70 -7.61 2.44 2.75
C GLY A 70 -6.86 1.85 3.95
N HIS A 71 -5.53 1.73 3.87
CA HIS A 71 -4.71 1.23 4.97
C HIS A 71 -4.61 2.22 6.13
N PHE A 72 -4.55 3.52 5.83
CA PHE A 72 -4.65 4.59 6.81
C PHE A 72 -5.98 4.47 7.58
N ALA A 73 -7.11 4.49 6.88
CA ALA A 73 -8.43 4.40 7.49
C ALA A 73 -8.61 3.11 8.30
N LEU A 74 -8.18 1.96 7.75
CA LEU A 74 -8.21 0.67 8.44
C LEU A 74 -7.41 0.71 9.75
N THR A 75 -6.18 1.21 9.70
CA THR A 75 -5.29 1.28 10.87
C THR A 75 -5.89 2.17 11.95
N MET A 76 -6.41 3.34 11.58
CA MET A 76 -7.02 4.28 12.52
C MET A 76 -8.30 3.70 13.15
N CYS A 77 -9.12 2.97 12.39
CA CYS A 77 -10.29 2.28 12.91
C CYS A 77 -9.94 1.11 13.86
N LEU A 78 -8.84 0.41 13.60
CA LEU A 78 -8.36 -0.68 14.46
C LEU A 78 -7.55 -0.22 15.67
N MET A 79 -7.24 1.08 15.78
CA MET A 79 -6.37 1.62 16.83
C MET A 79 -6.78 1.20 18.26
N PRO A 80 -8.07 1.27 18.67
CA PRO A 80 -8.48 0.86 20.01
C PRO A 80 -8.33 -0.66 20.26
N LEU A 81 -8.34 -1.49 19.21
CA LEU A 81 -8.08 -2.92 19.32
C LEU A 81 -6.57 -3.20 19.39
N LEU A 82 -5.79 -2.52 18.56
CA LEU A 82 -4.34 -2.64 18.56
C LEU A 82 -3.76 -2.28 19.92
N LEU A 83 -4.17 -1.16 20.52
CA LEU A 83 -3.67 -0.68 21.81
C LEU A 83 -4.00 -1.60 23.01
N ARG A 84 -4.92 -2.55 22.86
CA ARG A 84 -5.19 -3.60 23.85
C ARG A 84 -4.22 -4.78 23.78
N SER A 85 -3.39 -4.86 22.73
CA SER A 85 -2.35 -5.88 22.61
C SER A 85 -1.22 -5.64 23.62
N PRO A 86 -0.61 -6.70 24.19
CA PRO A 86 0.59 -6.57 25.03
C PRO A 86 1.78 -5.93 24.32
N ALA A 87 1.86 -6.08 23.00
CA ALA A 87 2.92 -5.52 22.16
C ALA A 87 2.31 -4.98 20.84
N PRO A 88 1.64 -3.81 20.88
CA PRO A 88 0.96 -3.27 19.71
C PRO A 88 1.94 -2.89 18.61
N ARG A 89 1.64 -3.32 17.39
CA ARG A 89 2.53 -3.13 16.25
C ARG A 89 1.76 -2.97 14.94
N VAL A 90 2.18 -2.01 14.13
CA VAL A 90 1.75 -1.84 12.74
C VAL A 90 2.96 -1.94 11.82
N VAL A 91 2.87 -2.78 10.79
CA VAL A 91 3.92 -2.93 9.78
C VAL A 91 3.35 -2.57 8.41
N SER A 92 3.85 -1.49 7.83
CA SER A 92 3.43 -0.99 6.53
C SER A 92 4.33 -1.50 5.40
N LEU A 93 3.73 -2.07 4.36
CA LEU A 93 4.47 -2.63 3.22
C LEU A 93 4.68 -1.60 2.12
N SER A 94 5.86 -0.97 2.12
CA SER A 94 6.31 -0.06 1.07
C SER A 94 7.08 -0.80 -0.04
N SER A 95 7.86 -0.07 -0.83
CA SER A 95 8.64 -0.54 -1.97
C SER A 95 9.85 0.38 -2.19
N SER A 96 10.93 -0.10 -2.83
CA SER A 96 12.00 0.76 -3.33
C SER A 96 11.50 1.81 -4.34
N MET A 97 10.34 1.58 -4.95
CA MET A 97 9.66 2.59 -5.78
C MET A 97 9.24 3.86 -5.01
N HIS A 98 9.36 3.89 -3.68
CA HIS A 98 9.23 5.13 -2.92
C HIS A 98 10.34 6.14 -3.23
N GLU A 99 11.53 5.68 -3.64
CA GLU A 99 12.70 6.53 -3.86
C GLU A 99 12.49 7.60 -4.95
N PRO A 100 12.00 7.25 -6.17
CA PRO A 100 11.62 8.25 -7.16
C PRO A 100 10.25 8.90 -6.88
N GLY A 101 9.56 8.49 -5.82
CA GLY A 101 8.23 8.99 -5.47
C GLY A 101 8.28 10.46 -5.02
N LYS A 102 7.20 11.20 -5.30
CA LYS A 102 6.98 12.55 -4.79
C LYS A 102 5.52 12.70 -4.39
N ILE A 103 5.27 13.26 -3.22
CA ILE A 103 3.91 13.64 -2.81
C ILE A 103 3.54 14.95 -3.49
N SER A 104 2.66 14.87 -4.48
CA SER A 104 2.12 16.05 -5.15
C SER A 104 0.83 16.49 -4.44
N PHE A 105 0.94 17.34 -3.42
CA PHE A 105 -0.23 17.78 -2.63
C PHE A 105 -1.33 18.44 -3.48
N ASP A 106 -0.96 19.19 -4.51
CA ASP A 106 -1.91 19.84 -5.42
C ASP A 106 -2.51 18.87 -6.46
N ALA A 107 -1.98 17.65 -6.54
CA ALA A 107 -2.37 16.66 -7.53
C ALA A 107 -2.37 15.23 -6.97
N LEU A 108 -2.76 15.04 -5.70
CA LEU A 108 -2.74 13.74 -5.02
C LEU A 108 -3.51 12.67 -5.79
N GLN A 109 -4.65 13.07 -6.38
CA GLN A 109 -5.54 12.19 -7.15
C GLN A 109 -5.10 11.99 -8.61
N SER A 110 -3.98 12.58 -9.03
CA SER A 110 -3.42 12.50 -10.39
C SER A 110 -4.46 12.71 -11.49
N ALA A 111 -5.36 13.67 -11.33
CA ALA A 111 -6.57 13.82 -12.16
C ALA A 111 -6.30 14.32 -13.60
N LYS A 112 -5.21 15.07 -13.81
CA LYS A 112 -4.84 15.65 -15.11
C LYS A 112 -3.77 14.81 -15.82
N ASP A 113 -2.61 14.66 -15.18
CA ASP A 113 -1.44 13.98 -15.75
C ASP A 113 -1.14 12.69 -15.00
N TYR A 114 -1.71 11.59 -15.47
CA TYR A 114 -1.50 10.28 -14.85
C TYR A 114 -0.28 9.56 -15.43
N SER A 115 0.66 9.20 -14.55
CA SER A 115 1.75 8.26 -14.85
C SER A 115 1.66 7.08 -13.88
N ALA A 116 1.53 5.86 -14.41
CA ALA A 116 1.37 4.66 -13.58
C ALA A 116 2.54 4.46 -12.60
N VAL A 117 3.77 4.76 -13.04
CA VAL A 117 4.98 4.67 -12.23
C VAL A 117 5.01 5.76 -11.16
N ALA A 118 4.66 7.00 -11.52
CA ALA A 118 4.62 8.12 -10.58
C ALA A 118 3.53 7.93 -9.51
N ALA A 119 2.33 7.47 -9.91
CA ALA A 119 1.22 7.18 -9.00
C ALA A 119 1.60 6.04 -8.04
N TYR A 120 2.22 4.97 -8.54
CA TYR A 120 2.70 3.89 -7.67
C TYR A 120 3.76 4.38 -6.69
N GLY A 121 4.77 5.10 -7.17
CA GLY A 121 5.85 5.64 -6.35
C GLY A 121 5.33 6.61 -5.28
N GLN A 122 4.42 7.51 -5.65
CA GLN A 122 3.72 8.39 -4.70
C GLN A 122 2.98 7.57 -3.63
N SER A 123 2.24 6.52 -4.03
CA SER A 123 1.49 5.68 -3.09
C SER A 123 2.43 4.95 -2.10
N LYS A 124 3.58 4.46 -2.56
CA LYS A 124 4.56 3.74 -1.73
C LYS A 124 5.36 4.68 -0.84
N LEU A 125 5.67 5.88 -1.31
CA LEU A 125 6.19 6.95 -0.47
C LEU A 125 5.20 7.34 0.63
N ALA A 126 3.91 7.48 0.29
CA ALA A 126 2.86 7.77 1.27
C ALA A 126 2.75 6.67 2.35
N THR A 127 2.82 5.39 1.96
CA THR A 127 2.87 4.26 2.91
C THR A 127 4.07 4.33 3.87
N LEU A 128 5.25 4.71 3.37
CA LEU A 128 6.45 4.85 4.21
C LEU A 128 6.32 6.03 5.17
N MET A 129 5.92 7.20 4.66
CA MET A 129 5.69 8.40 5.47
C MET A 129 4.62 8.14 6.54
N PHE A 130 3.56 7.39 6.21
CA PHE A 130 2.54 6.98 7.18
C PHE A 130 3.14 6.19 8.35
N ALA A 131 4.00 5.20 8.07
CA ALA A 131 4.59 4.37 9.12
C ALA A 131 5.44 5.20 10.09
N VAL A 132 6.24 6.13 9.55
CA VAL A 132 7.10 7.03 10.35
C VAL A 132 6.24 8.01 11.15
N GLN A 133 5.25 8.64 10.52
CA GLN A 133 4.39 9.62 11.17
C GLN A 133 3.48 8.99 12.23
N LEU A 134 2.95 7.78 11.99
CA LEU A 134 2.15 7.05 12.98
C LEU A 134 2.99 6.79 14.24
N ASP A 135 4.22 6.31 14.07
CA ASP A 135 5.11 6.05 15.20
C ASP A 135 5.43 7.31 16.01
N ALA A 136 5.76 8.40 15.32
CA ALA A 136 6.02 9.69 15.95
C ALA A 136 4.79 10.19 16.74
N ARG A 137 3.58 10.01 16.20
CA ARG A 137 2.33 10.38 16.88
C ARG A 137 2.06 9.52 18.10
N MET A 138 2.22 8.20 18.01
CA MET A 138 2.03 7.29 19.16
C MET A 138 2.99 7.65 20.29
N LYS A 139 4.28 7.88 19.98
CA LYS A 139 5.28 8.32 20.95
C LYS A 139 4.92 9.66 21.59
N ALA A 140 4.48 10.64 20.80
CA ALA A 140 4.06 11.95 21.31
C ALA A 140 2.86 11.86 22.27
N GLN A 141 2.01 10.84 22.13
CA GLN A 141 0.87 10.58 23.01
C GLN A 141 1.20 9.60 24.16
N GLY A 142 2.44 9.11 24.25
CA GLY A 142 2.83 8.11 25.25
C GLY A 142 2.21 6.72 25.05
N LEU A 143 1.72 6.42 23.85
CA LEU A 143 1.09 5.14 23.53
C LEU A 143 2.15 4.07 23.19
N PRO A 144 1.94 2.79 23.58
CA PRO A 144 2.93 1.73 23.44
C PRO A 144 3.09 1.19 22.01
N LEU A 145 2.25 1.63 21.06
CA LEU A 145 2.26 1.10 19.70
C LEU A 145 3.52 1.54 18.97
N ILE A 146 4.22 0.56 18.39
CA ILE A 146 5.30 0.85 17.44
C ILE A 146 4.77 0.72 16.02
N SER A 147 5.18 1.64 15.16
CA SER A 147 4.89 1.56 13.73
C SER A 147 6.19 1.47 12.95
N ALA A 148 6.29 0.50 12.03
CA ALA A 148 7.46 0.27 11.20
C ALA A 148 7.05 0.07 9.75
N ALA A 149 8.01 0.21 8.83
CA ALA A 149 7.80 -0.09 7.43
C ALA A 149 8.79 -1.16 6.96
N ALA A 150 8.44 -1.86 5.88
CA ALA A 150 9.35 -2.77 5.21
C ALA A 150 9.09 -2.78 3.70
N HIS A 151 10.08 -3.19 2.92
CA HIS A 151 9.90 -3.58 1.53
C HIS A 151 10.55 -4.94 1.27
N ARG A 152 10.04 -5.64 0.25
CA ARG A 152 10.42 -7.03 -0.06
C ARG A 152 11.63 -7.14 -1.00
N GLY A 153 12.27 -6.02 -1.35
CA GLY A 153 13.18 -5.98 -2.50
C GLY A 153 12.47 -6.30 -3.83
N ILE A 154 13.22 -6.77 -4.82
CA ILE A 154 12.69 -7.26 -6.09
C ILE A 154 12.50 -8.79 -5.97
N ALA A 155 11.26 -9.28 -6.05
CA ALA A 155 10.99 -10.72 -6.02
C ALA A 155 11.04 -11.31 -7.45
N ARG A 156 11.66 -12.48 -7.62
CA ARG A 156 11.78 -13.17 -8.93
C ARG A 156 10.43 -13.35 -9.63
N THR A 157 9.41 -13.73 -8.86
CA THR A 157 8.06 -13.98 -9.39
C THR A 157 7.40 -12.77 -10.06
N GLU A 158 7.86 -11.55 -9.75
CA GLU A 158 7.22 -10.32 -10.20
C GLU A 158 7.67 -9.92 -11.62
N LEU A 159 8.81 -10.40 -12.13
CA LEU A 159 9.30 -9.98 -13.47
C LEU A 159 8.85 -10.93 -14.61
N MET A 160 8.47 -12.17 -14.29
CA MET A 160 8.23 -13.22 -15.29
C MET A 160 6.91 -13.14 -16.09
N ASN A 161 5.81 -12.55 -15.59
CA ASN A 161 4.51 -12.60 -16.33
C ASN A 161 4.16 -11.35 -17.16
N ASN A 162 5.02 -10.32 -17.25
CA ASN A 162 4.75 -9.15 -18.09
C ASN A 162 5.84 -8.91 -19.12
N ARG A 163 5.83 -9.75 -20.15
CA ARG A 163 6.74 -9.66 -21.30
C ARG A 163 6.17 -8.69 -22.34
N PRO A 164 6.94 -7.69 -22.80
CA PRO A 164 6.70 -7.07 -24.10
C PRO A 164 6.88 -8.14 -25.18
N ALA A 165 5.82 -8.41 -25.95
CA ALA A 165 5.93 -9.27 -27.13
C ALA A 165 6.85 -8.60 -28.16
N GLY A 166 7.77 -9.36 -28.78
CA GLY A 166 8.59 -8.88 -29.91
C GLY A 166 9.93 -8.22 -29.58
N GLN A 167 10.45 -8.27 -28.34
CA GLN A 167 11.75 -7.66 -27.98
C GLN A 167 12.71 -8.65 -27.26
N PRO A 168 13.39 -9.56 -27.99
CA PRO A 168 14.15 -10.67 -27.40
C PRO A 168 15.41 -10.23 -26.62
N VAL A 169 16.07 -9.15 -27.03
CA VAL A 169 17.27 -8.62 -26.34
C VAL A 169 16.91 -7.99 -25.00
N LEU A 170 15.83 -7.19 -24.96
CA LEU A 170 15.31 -6.62 -23.72
C LEU A 170 14.86 -7.71 -22.75
N GLN A 171 14.26 -8.79 -23.27
CA GLN A 171 13.90 -9.96 -22.45
C GLN A 171 15.13 -10.63 -21.83
N ALA A 172 16.21 -10.84 -22.57
CA ALA A 172 17.44 -11.42 -22.04
C ALA A 172 18.07 -10.54 -20.93
N ILE A 173 18.03 -9.22 -21.11
CA ILE A 173 18.53 -8.26 -20.11
C ILE A 173 17.67 -8.28 -18.84
N LEU A 174 16.33 -8.28 -18.97
CA LEU A 174 15.42 -8.36 -17.82
C LEU A 174 15.56 -9.70 -17.09
N HIS A 175 15.78 -10.81 -17.81
CA HIS A 175 16.06 -12.12 -17.23
C HIS A 175 17.38 -12.15 -16.45
N LEU A 176 18.42 -11.48 -16.95
CA LEU A 176 19.69 -11.36 -16.25
C LEU A 176 19.56 -10.50 -14.98
N ILE A 177 18.83 -9.38 -15.06
CA ILE A 177 18.56 -8.49 -13.92
C ILE A 177 17.74 -9.23 -12.85
N GLU A 178 16.72 -9.99 -13.23
CA GLU A 178 15.91 -10.80 -12.31
C GLU A 178 16.73 -11.92 -11.64
N TRP A 179 17.57 -12.61 -12.41
CA TRP A 179 18.42 -13.67 -11.86
C TRP A 179 19.40 -13.12 -10.81
N ILE A 180 19.97 -11.94 -11.08
CA ILE A 180 20.94 -11.25 -10.21
C ILE A 180 20.25 -10.59 -9.00
N MET A 181 19.17 -9.86 -9.20
CA MET A 181 18.53 -9.01 -8.18
C MET A 181 17.35 -9.69 -7.47
N GLY A 182 16.75 -10.71 -8.08
CA GLY A 182 15.58 -11.36 -7.53
C GLY A 182 15.90 -12.30 -6.37
N GLN A 183 15.12 -12.18 -5.29
CA GLN A 183 15.12 -13.14 -4.17
C GLN A 183 13.88 -14.04 -4.17
N SER A 184 13.94 -15.15 -3.44
CA SER A 184 12.78 -16.06 -3.32
C SER A 184 11.61 -15.34 -2.64
N ALA A 185 10.38 -15.83 -2.84
CA ALA A 185 9.23 -15.26 -2.15
C ALA A 185 9.39 -15.34 -0.62
N ALA A 186 9.98 -16.43 -0.11
CA ALA A 186 10.30 -16.59 1.32
C ALA A 186 11.30 -15.53 1.79
N ASP A 187 12.42 -15.34 1.07
CA ASP A 187 13.42 -14.33 1.42
C ASP A 187 12.86 -12.91 1.35
N GLY A 188 11.99 -12.65 0.36
CA GLY A 188 11.26 -11.39 0.20
C GLY A 188 10.34 -11.05 1.38
N THR A 189 9.92 -12.04 2.16
CA THR A 189 9.12 -11.81 3.38
C THR A 189 9.96 -11.50 4.61
N LEU A 190 11.28 -11.77 4.60
CA LEU A 190 12.13 -11.59 5.78
C LEU A 190 12.14 -10.15 6.33
N PRO A 191 12.14 -9.07 5.51
CA PRO A 191 12.03 -7.70 6.03
C PRO A 191 10.73 -7.44 6.77
N VAL A 192 9.61 -7.93 6.23
CA VAL A 192 8.28 -7.80 6.87
C VAL A 192 8.22 -8.63 8.14
N LEU A 193 8.71 -9.87 8.10
CA LEU A 193 8.75 -10.76 9.25
C LEU A 193 9.57 -10.14 10.38
N ARG A 194 10.78 -9.65 10.07
CA ARG A 194 11.61 -8.94 11.04
C ARG A 194 10.87 -7.75 11.62
N ALA A 195 10.33 -6.88 10.78
CA ALA A 195 9.56 -5.72 11.23
C ALA A 195 8.39 -6.14 12.15
N ALA A 196 7.74 -7.27 11.88
CA ALA A 196 6.58 -7.76 12.63
C ALA A 196 6.91 -8.51 13.92
N THR A 197 8.05 -9.21 14.01
CA THR A 197 8.30 -10.16 15.11
C THR A 197 9.56 -9.89 15.92
N ASP A 198 10.54 -9.15 15.38
CA ASP A 198 11.79 -8.88 16.10
C ASP A 198 11.50 -7.93 17.29
N PRO A 199 11.80 -8.33 18.54
CA PRO A 199 11.56 -7.50 19.72
C PRO A 199 12.51 -6.29 19.79
N ALA A 200 13.62 -6.30 19.04
CA ALA A 200 14.55 -5.19 18.98
C ALA A 200 14.14 -4.10 17.97
N VAL A 201 13.02 -4.26 17.28
CA VAL A 201 12.50 -3.27 16.33
C VAL A 201 12.17 -1.97 17.05
N LYS A 202 12.81 -0.89 16.61
CA LYS A 202 12.44 0.47 17.02
C LYS A 202 11.38 1.00 16.07
N GLY A 203 10.36 1.63 16.64
CA GLY A 203 9.38 2.39 15.89
C GLY A 203 10.00 3.44 14.97
N GLY A 204 9.40 3.64 13.79
CA GLY A 204 9.88 4.50 12.71
C GLY A 204 10.91 3.86 11.78
N THR A 205 11.34 2.63 12.07
CA THR A 205 12.34 1.94 11.24
C THR A 205 11.73 1.45 9.92
N TYR A 206 12.48 1.63 8.83
CA TYR A 206 12.20 1.03 7.52
C TYR A 206 13.16 -0.13 7.28
N PHE A 207 12.64 -1.31 6.95
CA PHE A 207 13.45 -2.50 6.70
C PHE A 207 13.49 -2.90 5.24
N GLY A 208 14.69 -3.22 4.77
CA GLY A 208 14.95 -3.68 3.42
C GLY A 208 15.98 -4.80 3.38
N PRO A 209 16.15 -5.46 2.23
CA PRO A 209 17.25 -6.38 2.02
C PRO A 209 18.60 -5.63 2.04
N ALA A 210 19.67 -6.23 2.57
CA ALA A 210 20.94 -5.52 2.74
C ALA A 210 21.81 -5.35 1.48
N LYS A 211 21.58 -6.14 0.42
CA LYS A 211 22.51 -6.27 -0.71
C LYS A 211 21.87 -5.78 -2.00
N TRP A 212 22.72 -5.32 -2.93
CA TRP A 212 22.36 -4.94 -4.29
C TRP A 212 21.30 -3.85 -4.36
N ALA A 213 21.61 -2.65 -3.84
CA ALA A 213 20.68 -1.51 -3.80
C ALA A 213 19.32 -1.91 -3.19
N GLU A 214 19.36 -2.56 -2.04
CA GLU A 214 18.18 -3.05 -1.30
C GLU A 214 17.31 -4.06 -2.07
N SER A 215 17.88 -4.81 -3.00
CA SER A 215 17.12 -5.80 -3.79
C SER A 215 17.07 -7.19 -3.14
N LYS A 216 18.13 -7.60 -2.42
CA LYS A 216 18.26 -8.96 -1.87
C LYS A 216 19.08 -9.05 -0.58
N GLY A 217 18.84 -10.07 0.23
CA GLY A 217 19.70 -10.41 1.38
C GLY A 217 19.01 -10.23 2.73
N PRO A 218 19.77 -10.34 3.85
CA PRO A 218 19.17 -10.31 5.17
C PRO A 218 18.46 -8.97 5.42
N PRO A 219 17.36 -8.97 6.18
CA PRO A 219 16.63 -7.75 6.49
C PRO A 219 17.50 -6.84 7.36
N VAL A 220 17.73 -5.61 6.94
CA VAL A 220 18.46 -4.57 7.68
C VAL A 220 17.67 -3.26 7.67
N PRO A 221 17.94 -2.34 8.61
CA PRO A 221 17.47 -0.97 8.45
C PRO A 221 17.91 -0.42 7.08
N ALA A 222 16.94 -0.04 6.28
CA ALA A 222 17.10 0.52 4.95
C ALA A 222 17.15 2.04 5.01
N SER A 223 17.78 2.66 4.00
CA SER A 223 17.79 4.12 3.90
C SER A 223 16.47 4.61 3.33
N SER A 224 15.97 5.72 3.84
CA SER A 224 14.82 6.43 3.26
C SER A 224 15.30 7.74 2.63
N THR A 225 14.68 8.15 1.52
CA THR A 225 15.06 9.40 0.83
C THR A 225 14.80 10.64 1.69
N ALA A 226 15.44 11.76 1.35
CA ALA A 226 15.18 13.04 2.01
C ALA A 226 13.68 13.41 1.98
N SER A 227 12.98 13.15 0.87
CA SER A 227 11.54 13.34 0.77
C SER A 227 10.73 12.45 1.73
N ALA A 228 11.22 11.24 2.03
CA ALA A 228 10.63 10.37 3.04
C ALA A 228 10.95 10.81 4.48
N GLN A 229 11.87 11.74 4.69
CA GLN A 229 12.26 12.28 6.01
C GLN A 229 11.74 13.71 6.26
N ASP A 230 11.03 14.31 5.30
CA ASP A 230 10.44 15.64 5.41
C ASP A 230 9.25 15.65 6.39
N LYS A 231 9.48 16.21 7.58
CA LYS A 231 8.49 16.29 8.66
C LYS A 231 7.26 17.10 8.30
N ASP A 232 7.41 18.18 7.53
CA ASP A 232 6.28 19.03 7.13
C ASP A 232 5.42 18.29 6.11
N ALA A 233 6.05 17.58 5.17
CA ALA A 233 5.34 16.71 4.24
C ALA A 233 4.60 15.57 4.98
N HIS A 234 5.17 14.99 6.04
CA HIS A 234 4.49 13.97 6.86
C HIS A 234 3.21 14.52 7.49
N ALA A 235 3.29 15.67 8.14
CA ALA A 235 2.13 16.31 8.77
C ALA A 235 1.05 16.67 7.76
N ARG A 236 1.43 17.25 6.62
CA ARG A 236 0.50 17.60 5.53
C ARG A 236 -0.16 16.37 4.92
N LEU A 237 0.58 15.29 4.71
CA LEU A 237 0.04 14.04 4.19
C LEU A 237 -0.92 13.40 5.19
N TRP A 238 -0.60 13.42 6.48
CA TRP A 238 -1.52 12.96 7.52
C TRP A 238 -2.84 13.74 7.47
N GLN A 239 -2.77 15.07 7.49
CA GLN A 239 -3.96 15.93 7.44
C GLN A 239 -4.79 15.68 6.16
N ALA A 240 -4.15 15.57 5.00
CA ALA A 240 -4.83 15.23 3.76
C ALA A 240 -5.51 13.85 3.84
N SER A 241 -4.85 12.86 4.47
CA SER A 241 -5.41 11.52 4.64
C SER A 241 -6.64 11.53 5.56
N VAL A 242 -6.59 12.30 6.65
CA VAL A 242 -7.74 12.54 7.54
C VAL A 242 -8.89 13.18 6.77
N GLN A 243 -8.63 14.24 6.00
CA GLN A 243 -9.66 14.95 5.23
C GLN A 243 -10.30 14.06 4.17
N LEU A 244 -9.50 13.27 3.46
CA LEU A 244 -10.00 12.38 2.41
C LEU A 244 -10.78 11.21 2.97
N THR A 245 -10.34 10.62 4.09
CA THR A 245 -10.97 9.43 4.65
C THR A 245 -12.06 9.73 5.68
N GLY A 246 -12.07 10.94 6.24
CA GLY A 246 -12.92 11.30 7.38
C GLY A 246 -12.54 10.60 8.69
N VAL A 247 -11.38 9.93 8.75
CA VAL A 247 -10.93 9.16 9.91
C VAL A 247 -9.70 9.81 10.52
N ASP A 248 -9.76 10.19 11.79
CA ASP A 248 -8.60 10.53 12.63
C ASP A 248 -8.93 10.13 14.05
N ARG A 249 -8.25 9.14 14.63
CA ARG A 249 -8.46 8.76 16.04
C ARG A 249 -7.16 8.35 16.69
N PRO A 250 -6.75 9.07 17.74
CA PRO A 250 -7.13 8.56 19.07
C PRO A 250 -7.62 9.63 20.07
N GLU A 251 -8.69 9.30 20.81
CA GLU A 251 -8.79 9.53 22.27
C GLU A 251 -9.39 8.27 22.91
N GLY A 252 -8.72 7.74 23.94
CA GLY A 252 -9.01 6.46 24.62
C GLY A 252 -7.80 5.54 24.70
#